data_AF-A0A4Y9SH76-F1
#
_entry.id   AF-A0A4Y9SH76-F1
#
_cell.length_a   1.000
_cell.length_b   1.000
_cell.length_c   1.000
_cell.angle_alpha   90.00
_cell.angle_beta   90.00
_cell.angle_gamma   90.00
#
_symmetry.space_group_name_H-M   'P 1'
#
loop_
_entity.id
_entity.type
_entity.pdbx_description
1 polymer ?
#
loop_
_entity_poly.entity_id
_entity_poly.type
_entity_poly.pdbx_seq_one_letter_code
_entity_poly.pdbx_strand_id
1 'polypeptide(L)'
;MKKFVAIAIVVMLAMIAFNITIDLGHSHVAWDDGDFDGPFAALIGIAAGGMGLVIGGVVLAVVGVMLALLFAGLGILAVAGLVIGAVVLAALMSPLLVPILIPVAFIWYFSRRSRRAKMTHEAAV
;
A
#
# COMPACT_ATOMS: atom_id res chain seq x y z
N MET A 1 -12.66 47.21 12.68
CA MET A 1 -13.49 46.01 12.37
C MET A 1 -12.79 44.67 12.60
N LYS A 2 -11.44 44.55 12.49
CA LYS A 2 -10.70 43.29 12.74
C LYS A 2 -10.89 42.68 14.15
N LYS A 3 -11.09 43.50 15.18
CA LYS A 3 -11.29 43.05 16.57
C LYS A 3 -12.62 42.31 16.77
N PHE A 4 -13.68 42.79 16.12
CA PHE A 4 -14.99 42.13 16.14
C PHE A 4 -14.97 40.80 15.38
N VAL A 5 -14.24 40.73 14.25
CA VAL A 5 -14.06 39.48 13.51
C VAL A 5 -13.29 38.45 14.34
N ALA A 6 -12.21 38.86 15.02
CA ALA A 6 -11.46 37.98 15.91
C ALA A 6 -12.31 37.47 17.09
N ILE A 7 -13.10 38.34 17.72
CA ILE A 7 -14.02 37.97 18.80
C ILE A 7 -15.12 37.03 18.28
N ALA A 8 -15.69 37.30 17.09
CA ALA A 8 -16.69 36.42 16.49
C ALA A 8 -16.12 35.03 16.18
N ILE A 9 -14.89 34.94 15.66
CA ILE A 9 -14.23 33.64 15.40
C ILE A 9 -13.98 32.88 16.70
N VAL A 10 -13.51 33.56 17.76
CA VAL A 10 -13.29 32.92 19.07
C VAL A 10 -14.60 32.47 19.70
N VAL A 11 -15.67 33.26 19.63
CA VAL A 11 -17.00 32.89 20.12
C VAL A 11 -17.58 31.73 19.31
N MET A 12 -17.37 31.72 18.00
CA MET A 12 -17.84 30.65 17.13
C MET A 12 -17.07 29.34 17.38
N LEU A 13 -15.74 29.40 17.56
CA LEU A 13 -14.93 28.26 18.02
C LEU A 13 -15.35 27.79 19.41
N ALA A 14 -15.67 28.70 20.31
CA ALA A 14 -16.16 28.37 21.65
C ALA A 14 -17.53 27.68 21.58
N MET A 15 -18.46 28.15 20.74
CA MET A 15 -19.75 27.49 20.53
C MET A 15 -19.61 26.10 19.90
N ILE A 16 -18.69 25.93 18.94
CA ILE A 16 -18.40 24.62 18.35
C ILE A 16 -17.80 23.68 19.41
N ALA A 17 -16.83 24.15 20.19
CA ALA A 17 -16.24 23.38 21.27
C ALA A 17 -17.29 22.99 22.33
N PHE A 18 -18.18 23.92 22.70
CA PHE A 18 -19.26 23.68 23.65
C PHE A 18 -20.28 22.67 23.11
N ASN A 19 -20.65 22.79 21.83
CA ASN A 19 -21.55 21.87 21.15
C ASN A 19 -20.97 20.45 21.11
N ILE A 20 -19.68 20.31 20.77
CA ILE A 20 -18.96 19.04 20.85
C ILE A 20 -19.04 18.49 22.27
N THR A 21 -18.71 19.23 23.32
CA THR A 21 -18.81 18.72 24.70
C THR A 21 -20.22 18.30 25.14
N ILE A 22 -21.28 18.92 24.60
CA ILE A 22 -22.67 18.53 24.90
C ILE A 22 -23.07 17.27 24.13
N ASP A 23 -22.65 17.15 22.87
CA ASP A 23 -22.87 15.97 22.02
C ASP A 23 -22.07 14.74 22.50
N LEU A 24 -20.89 14.98 23.10
CA LEU A 24 -20.11 13.99 23.86
C LEU A 24 -20.81 13.51 25.14
N GLY A 25 -21.92 14.11 25.56
CA GLY A 25 -22.77 13.58 26.63
C GLY A 25 -23.50 12.29 26.23
N HIS A 26 -23.52 11.94 24.94
CA HIS A 26 -24.10 10.71 24.39
C HIS A 26 -23.06 9.85 23.64
N SER A 27 -21.76 10.15 23.83
CA SER A 27 -20.70 9.31 23.28
C SER A 27 -20.55 8.05 24.13
N HIS A 28 -21.10 6.95 23.60
CA HIS A 28 -20.96 5.62 24.16
C HIS A 28 -19.63 5.01 23.69
N VAL A 29 -18.80 4.57 24.62
CA VAL A 29 -17.66 3.70 24.32
C VAL A 29 -17.90 2.38 25.03
N ALA A 30 -18.40 1.41 24.28
CA ALA A 30 -18.63 0.06 24.78
C ALA A 30 -17.28 -0.61 25.09
N TRP A 31 -17.04 -0.92 26.36
CA TRP A 31 -15.86 -1.65 26.80
C TRP A 31 -16.29 -2.90 27.56
N ASP A 32 -16.28 -4.04 26.85
CA ASP A 32 -16.66 -5.35 27.37
C ASP A 32 -18.11 -5.42 27.88
N ASP A 33 -18.33 -5.44 29.21
CA ASP A 33 -19.64 -5.56 29.87
C ASP A 33 -20.04 -4.26 30.63
N GLY A 34 -19.30 -3.16 30.39
CA GLY A 34 -19.53 -1.87 31.04
C GLY A 34 -19.54 -0.72 30.03
N ASP A 35 -20.67 -0.02 29.95
CA ASP A 35 -20.78 1.21 29.19
C ASP A 35 -20.18 2.37 29.98
N PHE A 36 -19.11 2.97 29.46
CA PHE A 36 -18.60 4.24 29.96
C PHE A 36 -19.36 5.36 29.26
N ASP A 37 -20.15 6.11 30.04
CA ASP A 37 -20.94 7.25 29.56
C ASP A 37 -20.37 8.59 30.03
N GLY A 38 -20.50 9.60 29.17
CA GLY A 38 -20.19 11.00 29.47
C GLY A 38 -18.88 11.52 28.86
N PRO A 39 -18.50 12.77 29.16
CA PRO A 39 -17.44 13.49 28.45
C PRO A 39 -16.04 12.86 28.62
N PHE A 40 -15.81 12.06 29.67
CA PHE A 40 -14.58 11.29 29.82
C PHE A 40 -14.55 10.06 28.90
N ALA A 41 -15.69 9.45 28.59
CA ALA A 41 -15.79 8.34 27.65
C ALA A 41 -15.39 8.80 26.23
N ALA A 42 -15.80 10.01 25.84
CA ALA A 42 -15.35 10.64 24.60
C ALA A 42 -13.83 10.75 24.47
N LEU A 43 -13.17 11.23 25.53
CA LEU A 43 -11.71 11.42 25.54
C LEU A 43 -10.98 10.08 25.43
N ILE A 44 -11.49 9.05 26.12
CA ILE A 44 -10.96 7.68 26.07
C ILE A 44 -11.21 7.08 24.68
N GLY A 45 -12.39 7.28 24.09
CA GLY A 45 -12.74 6.82 22.75
C GLY A 45 -11.88 7.46 21.66
N ILE A 46 -11.58 8.76 21.75
CA ILE A 46 -10.68 9.45 20.83
C ILE A 46 -9.24 8.95 20.98
N ALA A 47 -8.76 8.77 22.22
CA ALA A 47 -7.41 8.26 22.47
C ALA A 47 -7.25 6.80 22.00
N ALA A 48 -8.21 5.94 22.33
CA ALA A 48 -8.24 4.54 21.94
C ALA A 48 -8.42 4.38 20.42
N GLY A 49 -9.34 5.14 19.82
CA GLY A 49 -9.54 5.17 18.36
C GLY A 49 -8.30 5.69 17.62
N GLY A 50 -7.66 6.73 18.15
CA GLY A 50 -6.39 7.25 17.62
C GLY A 50 -5.27 6.20 17.65
N MET A 51 -5.11 5.51 18.79
CA MET A 51 -4.14 4.40 18.89
C MET A 51 -4.49 3.23 17.97
N GLY A 52 -5.78 2.91 17.83
CA GLY A 52 -6.26 1.90 16.88
C GLY A 52 -5.93 2.24 15.43
N LEU A 53 -6.00 3.52 15.04
CA LEU A 53 -5.59 3.97 13.72
C LEU A 53 -4.08 3.87 13.48
N VAL A 54 -3.26 4.19 14.49
CA VAL A 54 -1.79 4.01 14.37
C VAL A 54 -1.44 2.54 14.18
N ILE A 55 -2.00 1.66 15.02
CA ILE A 55 -1.76 0.22 14.94
C ILE A 55 -2.28 -0.32 13.60
N GLY A 56 -3.50 0.05 13.21
CA GLY A 56 -4.09 -0.33 11.92
C GLY A 56 -3.24 0.14 10.74
N GLY A 57 -2.71 1.36 10.78
CA GLY A 57 -1.81 1.89 9.76
C GLY A 57 -0.52 1.09 9.63
N VAL A 58 0.11 0.71 10.74
CA VAL A 58 1.31 -0.14 10.75
C VAL A 58 1.00 -1.51 10.17
N VAL A 59 -0.10 -2.15 10.59
CA VAL A 59 -0.53 -3.45 10.08
C VAL A 59 -0.79 -3.38 8.57
N LEU A 60 -1.51 -2.36 8.09
CA LEU A 60 -1.76 -2.16 6.66
C LEU A 60 -0.47 -1.92 5.87
N ALA A 61 0.50 -1.21 6.44
CA ALA A 61 1.81 -1.04 5.79
C ALA A 61 2.53 -2.39 5.63
N VAL A 62 2.55 -3.22 6.68
CA VAL A 62 3.16 -4.57 6.63
C VAL A 62 2.45 -5.45 5.61
N VAL A 63 1.11 -5.49 5.65
CA VAL A 63 0.30 -6.24 4.68
C VAL A 63 0.53 -5.73 3.26
N GLY A 64 0.63 -4.42 3.07
CA GLY A 64 0.93 -3.80 1.79
C GLY A 64 2.28 -4.26 1.21
N VAL A 65 3.32 -4.32 2.05
CA VAL A 65 4.63 -4.85 1.65
C VAL A 65 4.54 -6.34 1.29
N MET A 66 3.85 -7.15 2.08
CA MET A 66 3.66 -8.57 1.76
C MET A 66 2.91 -8.77 0.44
N LEU A 67 1.85 -8.00 0.20
CA LEU A 67 1.10 -8.05 -1.05
C LEU A 67 1.97 -7.60 -2.23
N ALA A 68 2.77 -6.54 -2.09
CA ALA A 68 3.68 -6.10 -3.14
C ALA A 68 4.68 -7.20 -3.52
N LEU A 69 5.26 -7.89 -2.53
CA LEU A 69 6.15 -9.02 -2.76
C LEU A 69 5.42 -10.21 -3.41
N LEU A 70 4.21 -10.50 -2.96
CA LEU A 70 3.38 -11.56 -3.53
C LEU A 70 3.05 -11.28 -5.00
N PHE A 71 2.61 -10.06 -5.33
CA PHE A 71 2.30 -9.67 -6.70
C PHE A 71 3.55 -9.61 -7.58
N ALA A 72 4.69 -9.18 -7.04
CA ALA A 72 5.96 -9.26 -7.74
C ALA A 72 6.34 -10.72 -8.07
N GLY A 73 6.15 -11.63 -7.11
CA GLY A 73 6.35 -13.07 -7.32
C GLY A 73 5.39 -13.66 -8.35
N LEU A 74 4.09 -13.37 -8.22
CA LEU A 74 3.07 -13.82 -9.17
C LEU A 74 3.32 -13.32 -10.59
N GLY A 75 3.77 -12.08 -10.75
CA GLY A 75 4.10 -11.51 -12.05
C GLY A 75 5.23 -12.29 -12.74
N ILE A 76 6.29 -12.63 -12.00
CA ILE A 76 7.40 -13.44 -12.53
C ILE A 76 6.90 -14.85 -12.89
N LEU A 77 6.09 -15.47 -12.03
CA LEU A 77 5.50 -16.79 -12.28
C LEU A 77 4.59 -16.79 -13.52
N ALA A 78 3.75 -15.78 -13.70
CA ALA A 78 2.87 -15.65 -14.84
C ALA A 78 3.66 -15.54 -16.15
N VAL A 79 4.68 -14.68 -16.19
CA VAL A 79 5.55 -14.53 -17.36
C VAL A 79 6.31 -15.82 -17.65
N ALA A 80 6.89 -16.45 -16.63
CA ALA A 80 7.62 -17.71 -16.79
C ALA A 80 6.71 -18.82 -17.33
N GLY A 81 5.49 -18.95 -16.78
CA GLY A 81 4.49 -19.90 -17.27
C GLY A 81 4.10 -19.65 -18.72
N LEU A 82 3.95 -18.39 -19.12
CA LEU A 82 3.63 -18.01 -20.50
C LEU A 82 4.76 -18.37 -21.47
N VAL A 83 6.01 -18.13 -21.07
CA VAL A 83 7.19 -18.54 -21.86
C VAL A 83 7.25 -20.06 -22.02
N ILE A 84 7.06 -20.82 -20.93
CA ILE A 84 7.05 -22.29 -21.00
C ILE A 84 5.91 -22.77 -21.89
N GLY A 85 4.70 -22.23 -21.72
CA GLY A 85 3.55 -22.56 -22.57
C GLY A 85 3.79 -22.27 -24.05
N ALA A 86 4.44 -21.15 -24.37
CA ALA A 86 4.81 -20.82 -25.74
C ALA A 86 5.83 -21.81 -26.33
N VAL A 87 6.82 -22.24 -25.54
CA VAL A 87 7.79 -23.27 -25.96
C VAL A 87 7.11 -24.61 -26.20
N VAL A 88 6.18 -25.01 -25.33
CA VAL A 88 5.40 -26.24 -25.49
C VAL A 88 4.54 -26.16 -26.74
N LEU A 89 3.82 -25.06 -26.97
CA LEU A 89 3.02 -24.87 -28.18
C LEU A 89 3.88 -24.90 -29.44
N ALA A 90 5.06 -24.28 -29.41
CA ALA A 90 6.02 -24.36 -30.52
C ALA A 90 6.44 -25.81 -30.78
N ALA A 91 6.69 -26.59 -29.73
CA ALA A 91 7.02 -28.00 -29.84
C ALA A 91 5.87 -28.84 -30.46
N LEU A 92 4.62 -28.54 -30.09
CA LEU A 92 3.44 -29.20 -30.66
C LEU A 92 3.20 -28.81 -32.13
N MET A 93 3.38 -27.54 -32.51
CA MET A 93 3.19 -27.11 -33.91
C MET A 93 4.30 -27.61 -34.84
N SER A 94 5.55 -27.58 -34.36
CA SER A 94 6.69 -28.13 -35.10
C SER A 94 7.84 -28.42 -34.13
N PRO A 95 8.19 -29.70 -33.91
CA PRO A 95 9.24 -30.08 -32.97
C PRO A 95 10.63 -29.55 -33.38
N LEU A 96 10.82 -29.11 -34.62
CA LEU A 96 12.03 -28.46 -35.12
C LEU A 96 12.19 -27.00 -34.67
N LEU A 97 11.13 -26.33 -34.20
CA LEU A 97 11.24 -24.95 -33.70
C LEU A 97 12.00 -24.89 -32.37
N VAL A 98 11.85 -25.90 -31.51
CA VAL A 98 12.52 -25.96 -30.20
C VAL A 98 14.06 -25.93 -30.31
N PRO A 99 14.71 -26.79 -31.12
CA PRO A 99 16.17 -26.77 -31.24
C PRO A 99 16.71 -25.49 -31.90
N ILE A 100 15.92 -24.78 -32.71
CA ILE A 100 16.30 -23.46 -33.27
C ILE A 100 16.13 -22.34 -32.22
N LEU A 101 15.14 -22.46 -31.33
CA LEU A 101 14.87 -21.45 -30.31
C LEU A 101 15.99 -21.37 -29.26
N ILE A 102 16.63 -22.50 -28.94
CA ILE A 102 17.74 -22.59 -27.98
C ILE A 102 18.94 -21.68 -28.36
N PRO A 103 19.55 -21.79 -29.56
CA PRO A 103 20.68 -20.95 -29.94
C PRO A 103 20.29 -19.46 -30.05
N VAL A 104 19.08 -19.15 -30.53
CA VAL A 104 18.58 -17.77 -30.59
C VAL A 104 18.47 -17.17 -29.19
N ALA A 105 17.93 -17.92 -28.23
CA ALA A 105 17.85 -17.49 -26.83
C ALA A 105 19.24 -17.26 -26.22
N PHE A 106 20.21 -18.12 -26.55
CA PHE A 106 21.59 -17.98 -26.10
C PHE A 106 22.25 -16.70 -26.62
N ILE A 107 22.16 -16.44 -27.94
CA ILE A 107 22.70 -15.22 -28.56
C ILE A 107 22.06 -13.98 -27.95
N TRP A 108 20.74 -14.00 -27.75
CA TRP A 108 20.02 -12.89 -27.15
C TRP A 108 20.47 -12.63 -25.70
N TYR A 109 20.62 -13.68 -24.90
CA TYR A 109 21.08 -13.57 -23.51
C TYR A 109 22.48 -12.95 -23.41
N PHE A 110 23.44 -13.45 -24.21
CA PHE A 110 24.80 -12.91 -24.24
C PHE A 110 24.87 -11.49 -24.79
N SER A 111 24.13 -11.18 -25.87
CA SER A 111 24.05 -9.83 -26.43
C SER A 111 23.47 -8.83 -25.43
N ARG A 112 22.41 -9.22 -24.70
CA ARG A 112 21.78 -8.39 -23.66
C ARG A 112 22.73 -8.12 -22.49
N ARG A 113 23.48 -9.14 -22.06
CA ARG A 113 24.51 -9.00 -21.01
C ARG A 113 25.64 -8.07 -21.45
N SER A 114 26.12 -8.23 -22.68
CA SER A 114 27.19 -7.37 -23.24
C SER A 114 26.75 -5.90 -23.33
N ARG A 115 25.53 -5.62 -23.79
CA ARG A 115 25.01 -4.24 -23.85
C ARG A 115 24.89 -3.61 -22.47
N ARG A 116 24.41 -4.35 -21.47
CA ARG A 116 24.36 -3.86 -20.08
C ARG A 116 25.74 -3.52 -19.53
N ALA A 117 26.74 -4.37 -19.79
CA ALA A 117 28.12 -4.13 -19.35
C ALA A 117 28.74 -2.86 -19.97
N LYS A 118 28.44 -2.60 -21.25
CA LYS A 118 28.90 -1.37 -21.93
C LYS A 118 28.26 -0.10 -21.36
N MET A 119 26.95 -0.12 -21.12
CA MET A 119 26.23 1.02 -20.51
C MET A 119 26.75 1.36 -19.11
N THR A 120 27.08 0.36 -18.28
CA THR A 120 27.70 0.60 -16.96
C THR A 120 29.12 1.12 -17.05
N HIS A 121 29.85 0.81 -18.13
CA HIS A 121 31.19 1.33 -18.35
C HIS A 121 31.15 2.78 -18.83
N GLU A 122 30.23 3.15 -19.75
CA GLU A 122 30.02 4.54 -20.17
C GLU A 122 29.50 5.45 -19.05
N ALA A 123 28.72 4.92 -18.10
CA ALA A 123 28.26 5.70 -16.95
C ALA A 123 29.33 5.91 -15.86
N ALA A 124 30.49 5.25 -15.97
CA ALA A 124 31.58 5.30 -15.00
C ALA A 124 32.83 6.07 -15.47
N VAL A 125 32.88 6.51 -16.74
CA VAL A 125 33.91 7.40 -17.30
C VAL A 125 33.36 8.82 -17.39
#